data_AF-A0A9W9YU63-F1
#
_entry.id   AF-A0A9W9YU63-F1
#
_cell.length_a   1.000
_cell.length_b   1.000
_cell.length_c   1.000
_cell.angle_alpha   90.00
_cell.angle_beta   90.00
_cell.angle_gamma   90.00
#
_symmetry.space_group_name_H-M   'P 1'
#
loop_
_entity.id
_entity.type
_entity.pdbx_description
1 polymer ?
#
loop_
_entity_poly.entity_id
_entity_poly.type
_entity_poly.pdbx_seq_one_letter_code
_entity_poly.pdbx_strand_id
1 'polypeptide(L)'
;MYIAVVWCAAFIGSVPPFLFKHGGFEFQPGKAMCLYTFDTNIAYTIFIECVYIGTPLTIITICYAKVFYTVSRSNRVFSQENNPQPLLRANVEEAKVTKTLAAVMVGFACCWLPVCIIDYIDAARGEPTLARQAYLTYGFLVYLSSSINPFIYGATNKYFRREYKAILSGMLCLRGSRCTGVPEAVSSSESRRNRRKVQTTSLNNQPGI
;
A
#
# COMPACT_ATOMS: atom_id res chain seq x y z
N MET A 1 -1.19 -10.67 -16.84
CA MET A 1 -2.48 -10.21 -17.41
C MET A 1 -3.06 -9.02 -16.64
N TYR A 2 -3.34 -9.12 -15.34
CA TYR A 2 -3.96 -8.02 -14.56
C TYR A 2 -3.17 -6.70 -14.57
N ILE A 3 -1.85 -6.75 -14.45
CA ILE A 3 -1.00 -5.55 -14.51
C ILE A 3 -1.19 -4.81 -15.84
N ALA A 4 -1.18 -5.55 -16.97
CA ALA A 4 -1.39 -4.96 -18.29
C ALA A 4 -2.77 -4.32 -18.43
N VAL A 5 -3.82 -4.95 -17.88
CA VAL A 5 -5.18 -4.37 -17.88
C VAL A 5 -5.24 -3.05 -17.12
N VAL A 6 -4.61 -2.98 -15.94
CA VAL A 6 -4.55 -1.75 -15.13
C VAL A 6 -3.82 -0.63 -15.88
N TRP A 7 -2.70 -0.94 -16.52
CA TRP A 7 -1.97 0.04 -17.33
C TRP A 7 -2.77 0.50 -18.54
N CYS A 8 -3.39 -0.41 -19.29
CA CYS A 8 -4.23 -0.05 -20.43
C CYS A 8 -5.40 0.84 -20.01
N ALA A 9 -6.07 0.54 -18.91
CA ALA A 9 -7.15 1.37 -18.38
C ALA A 9 -6.65 2.79 -18.01
N ALA A 10 -5.48 2.89 -17.36
CA ALA A 10 -4.87 4.18 -17.02
C ALA A 10 -4.53 5.02 -18.26
N PHE A 11 -3.99 4.40 -19.31
CA PHE A 11 -3.74 5.07 -20.59
C PHE A 11 -5.04 5.55 -21.24
N ILE A 12 -6.07 4.70 -21.30
CA ILE A 12 -7.38 5.06 -21.86
C ILE A 12 -8.03 6.22 -21.08
N GLY A 13 -7.82 6.31 -19.76
CA GLY A 13 -8.30 7.42 -18.95
C GLY A 13 -7.55 8.73 -19.13
N SER A 14 -6.27 8.65 -19.46
CA SER A 14 -5.39 9.81 -19.60
C SER A 14 -5.44 10.42 -21.00
N VAL A 15 -5.85 9.65 -22.02
CA VAL A 15 -5.96 10.07 -23.42
C VAL A 15 -7.06 11.10 -23.73
N PRO A 16 -8.28 11.04 -23.18
CA PRO A 16 -9.42 11.86 -23.61
C PRO A 16 -9.09 13.35 -23.65
N PRO A 17 -8.39 13.93 -22.66
CA PRO A 17 -8.13 15.36 -22.71
C PRO A 17 -7.00 15.79 -23.67
N PHE A 18 -6.20 14.86 -24.19
CA PHE A 18 -5.31 15.14 -25.32
C PHE A 18 -6.07 15.20 -26.65
N LEU A 19 -7.26 14.59 -26.72
CA LEU A 19 -8.07 14.54 -27.94
C LEU A 19 -9.09 15.70 -28.02
N PHE A 20 -9.53 16.24 -26.87
CA PHE A 20 -10.44 17.38 -26.84
C PHE A 20 -9.66 18.71 -27.00
N LYS A 21 -9.70 19.28 -28.21
CA LYS A 21 -9.01 20.52 -28.66
C LYS A 21 -9.14 21.77 -27.75
N HIS A 22 -10.05 21.78 -26.77
CA HIS A 22 -10.30 22.91 -25.86
C HIS A 22 -10.24 22.53 -24.36
N GLY A 23 -9.75 21.34 -24.01
CA GLY A 23 -9.72 20.82 -22.63
C GLY A 23 -8.33 20.35 -22.19
N GLY A 24 -7.31 21.19 -22.41
CA GLY A 24 -5.92 20.87 -22.10
C GLY A 24 -5.58 20.88 -20.61
N PHE A 25 -4.34 20.51 -20.28
CA PHE A 25 -3.76 20.81 -18.98
C PHE A 25 -3.44 22.29 -18.91
N GLU A 26 -4.04 23.01 -17.97
CA GLU A 26 -3.73 24.40 -17.68
C GLU A 26 -3.00 24.51 -16.34
N PHE A 27 -2.03 25.42 -16.29
CA PHE A 27 -1.32 25.69 -15.05
C PHE A 27 -2.24 26.47 -14.11
N GLN A 28 -2.65 25.83 -13.02
CA GLN A 28 -3.50 26.44 -12.01
C GLN A 28 -2.61 27.11 -10.94
N PRO A 29 -2.46 28.45 -10.94
CA PRO A 29 -1.51 29.13 -10.05
C PRO A 29 -1.87 28.98 -8.57
N GLY A 30 -3.16 28.80 -8.25
CA GLY A 30 -3.61 28.54 -6.89
C GLY A 30 -3.12 27.19 -6.34
N LYS A 31 -3.07 26.16 -7.19
CA LYS A 31 -2.66 24.80 -6.85
C LYS A 31 -1.17 24.52 -7.15
N ALA A 32 -0.51 25.40 -7.92
CA ALA A 32 0.87 25.27 -8.39
C ALA A 32 1.16 23.99 -9.19
N MET A 33 0.17 23.54 -9.97
CA MET A 33 0.27 22.32 -10.78
C MET A 33 -0.44 22.50 -12.12
N CYS A 34 -0.07 21.69 -13.10
CA CYS A 34 -0.81 21.54 -14.34
C CYS A 34 -1.97 20.57 -14.10
N LEU A 35 -3.19 21.07 -14.17
CA LEU A 35 -4.42 20.30 -13.96
C LEU A 35 -5.31 20.42 -15.18
N TYR A 36 -6.24 19.47 -15.33
CA TYR A 36 -7.27 19.60 -16.35
C TYR A 36 -8.15 20.82 -16.10
N THR A 37 -8.41 21.60 -17.15
CA THR A 37 -9.45 22.63 -17.10
C THR A 37 -10.82 21.96 -17.06
N PHE A 38 -11.47 22.05 -15.90
CA PHE A 38 -12.81 21.51 -15.64
C PHE A 38 -13.93 22.27 -16.37
N ASP A 39 -13.59 23.28 -17.17
CA ASP A 39 -14.51 24.25 -17.75
C ASP A 39 -15.50 23.68 -18.78
N THR A 40 -15.35 22.41 -19.20
CA THR A 40 -16.19 21.83 -20.25
C THR A 40 -17.31 20.92 -19.75
N ASN A 41 -17.20 20.28 -18.57
CA ASN A 41 -18.33 19.55 -17.97
C ASN A 41 -18.10 19.08 -16.52
N ILE A 42 -18.78 19.70 -15.56
CA ILE A 42 -18.74 19.31 -14.13
C ILE A 42 -19.13 17.83 -13.91
N ALA A 43 -20.12 17.33 -14.65
CA ALA A 43 -20.61 15.96 -14.49
C ALA A 43 -19.58 14.93 -14.96
N TYR A 44 -18.83 15.25 -16.01
CA TYR A 44 -17.74 14.40 -16.51
C TYR A 44 -16.59 14.31 -15.51
N THR A 45 -16.19 15.45 -14.90
CA THR A 45 -15.18 15.50 -13.85
C THR A 45 -15.53 14.63 -12.66
N ILE A 46 -16.73 14.83 -12.11
CA ILE A 46 -17.24 14.06 -10.97
C ILE A 46 -17.30 12.57 -11.32
N PHE A 47 -17.78 12.24 -12.51
CA PHE A 47 -17.85 10.86 -12.97
C PHE A 47 -16.46 10.20 -13.04
N ILE A 48 -15.48 10.88 -13.64
CA ILE A 48 -14.11 10.39 -13.75
C ILE A 48 -13.48 10.19 -12.36
N GLU A 49 -13.61 11.17 -11.45
CA GLU A 49 -13.10 11.03 -10.08
C GLU A 49 -13.76 9.88 -9.33
N CYS A 50 -15.09 9.73 -9.44
CA CYS A 50 -15.81 8.61 -8.82
C CYS A 50 -15.35 7.26 -9.35
N VAL A 51 -15.12 7.16 -10.66
CA VAL A 51 -14.65 5.92 -11.28
C VAL A 51 -13.22 5.61 -10.87
N TYR A 52 -12.31 6.59 -10.89
CA TYR A 52 -10.89 6.34 -10.62
C TYR A 52 -10.53 6.27 -9.15
N ILE A 53 -11.25 6.96 -8.27
CA ILE A 53 -10.96 7.00 -6.82
C ILE A 53 -11.98 6.15 -6.06
N GLY A 54 -13.27 6.27 -6.38
CA GLY A 54 -14.34 5.51 -5.72
C GLY A 54 -14.26 4.01 -5.99
N THR A 55 -14.03 3.58 -7.24
CA THR A 55 -13.91 2.15 -7.57
C THR A 55 -12.79 1.45 -6.80
N PRO A 56 -11.53 1.93 -6.76
CA PRO A 56 -10.52 1.27 -5.96
C PRO A 56 -10.85 1.34 -4.46
N LEU A 57 -11.33 2.47 -3.92
CA LEU A 57 -11.69 2.54 -2.51
C LEU A 57 -12.77 1.53 -2.10
N THR A 58 -13.80 1.36 -2.92
CA THR A 58 -14.91 0.42 -2.66
C THR A 58 -14.46 -1.04 -2.79
N ILE A 59 -13.80 -1.40 -3.90
CA ILE A 59 -13.25 -2.76 -4.12
C ILE A 59 -12.35 -3.13 -2.94
N ILE A 60 -11.50 -2.21 -2.53
CA ILE A 60 -10.50 -2.47 -1.53
C ILE A 60 -11.15 -2.60 -0.14
N THR A 61 -12.11 -1.74 0.19
CA THR A 61 -12.88 -1.85 1.43
C THR A 61 -13.62 -3.18 1.53
N ILE A 62 -14.28 -3.62 0.44
CA ILE A 62 -14.99 -4.91 0.39
C ILE A 62 -13.99 -6.06 0.56
N CYS A 63 -12.87 -6.02 -0.17
CA CYS A 63 -11.84 -7.04 -0.07
C CYS A 63 -11.33 -7.19 1.37
N TYR A 64 -11.00 -6.08 2.04
CA TYR A 64 -10.52 -6.11 3.43
C TYR A 64 -11.60 -6.50 4.43
N ALA A 65 -12.85 -6.08 4.24
CA ALA A 65 -13.95 -6.52 5.10
C ALA A 65 -14.07 -8.05 5.05
N LYS A 66 -13.97 -8.66 3.87
CA LYS A 66 -13.99 -10.13 3.71
C LYS A 66 -12.77 -10.80 4.32
N VAL A 67 -11.57 -10.24 4.15
CA VAL A 67 -10.36 -10.78 4.77
C VAL A 67 -10.43 -10.69 6.30
N PHE A 68 -10.80 -9.54 6.85
CA PHE A 68 -10.97 -9.35 8.28
C PHE A 68 -12.03 -10.30 8.86
N TYR A 69 -13.16 -10.46 8.17
CA TYR A 69 -14.20 -11.40 8.56
C TYR A 69 -13.69 -12.85 8.54
N THR A 70 -12.97 -13.24 7.50
CA THR A 70 -12.40 -14.60 7.36
C THR A 70 -11.35 -14.87 8.44
N VAL A 71 -10.43 -13.93 8.67
CA VAL A 71 -9.40 -14.04 9.70
C VAL A 71 -10.05 -14.10 11.10
N SER A 72 -11.05 -13.27 11.37
CA SER A 72 -11.76 -13.26 12.65
C SER A 72 -12.53 -14.56 12.89
N ARG A 73 -13.15 -15.12 11.84
CA ARG A 73 -13.83 -16.41 11.91
C ARG A 73 -12.83 -17.54 12.16
N SER A 74 -11.73 -17.60 11.43
CA SER A 74 -10.69 -18.60 11.64
C SER A 74 -10.09 -18.50 13.04
N ASN A 75 -9.79 -17.29 13.53
CA ASN A 75 -9.23 -17.11 14.87
C ASN A 75 -10.20 -17.54 15.99
N ARG A 76 -11.52 -17.33 15.80
CA ARG A 76 -12.56 -17.80 16.72
C ARG A 76 -12.70 -19.33 16.74
N VAL A 77 -12.59 -19.99 15.58
CA VAL A 77 -12.67 -21.45 15.47
C VAL A 77 -11.40 -22.12 16.03
N PHE A 78 -10.21 -21.59 15.72
CA PHE A 78 -8.94 -22.14 16.23
C PHE A 78 -8.74 -21.92 17.74
N SER A 79 -9.32 -20.87 18.35
CA SER A 79 -9.27 -20.69 19.81
C SER A 79 -9.99 -21.79 20.59
N GLN A 80 -10.80 -22.61 19.92
CA GLN A 80 -11.52 -23.74 20.53
C GLN A 80 -10.75 -25.07 20.41
N GLU A 81 -9.77 -25.17 19.50
CA GLU A 81 -9.03 -26.41 19.24
C GLU A 81 -7.57 -26.28 19.70
N ASN A 82 -7.20 -27.01 20.75
CA ASN A 82 -5.94 -26.89 21.51
C ASN A 82 -4.66 -27.34 20.75
N ASN A 83 -4.67 -27.34 19.41
CA ASN A 83 -3.60 -27.93 18.60
C ASN A 83 -2.85 -26.87 17.75
N PRO A 84 -1.56 -26.58 18.03
CA PRO A 84 -0.81 -25.53 17.35
C PRO A 84 -0.27 -26.02 16.00
N GLN A 85 -1.12 -26.02 14.97
CA GLN A 85 -0.78 -26.45 13.61
C GLN A 85 -0.05 -25.35 12.78
N PRO A 86 0.74 -25.73 11.75
CA PRO A 86 1.43 -24.81 10.83
C PRO A 86 0.47 -23.88 10.07
N LEU A 87 -0.80 -24.26 9.96
CA LEU A 87 -1.88 -23.47 9.35
C LEU A 87 -2.11 -22.14 10.10
N LEU A 88 -2.02 -22.14 11.44
CA LEU A 88 -2.16 -20.92 12.25
C LEU A 88 -1.00 -19.93 11.99
N ARG A 89 0.21 -20.44 11.77
CA ARG A 89 1.38 -19.60 11.46
C ARG A 89 1.27 -18.95 10.08
N ALA A 90 0.79 -19.68 9.07
CA ALA A 90 0.50 -19.13 7.74
C ALA A 90 -0.55 -18.02 7.83
N ASN A 91 -1.64 -18.24 8.58
CA ASN A 91 -2.71 -17.24 8.76
C ASN A 91 -2.21 -15.96 9.46
N VAL A 92 -1.25 -16.07 10.41
CA VAL A 92 -0.63 -14.92 11.08
C VAL A 92 0.32 -14.16 10.16
N GLU A 93 1.04 -14.83 9.26
CA GLU A 93 1.88 -14.18 8.24
C GLU A 93 1.02 -13.46 7.19
N GLU A 94 -0.03 -14.11 6.69
CA GLU A 94 -1.01 -13.50 5.79
C GLU A 94 -1.72 -12.31 6.44
N ALA A 95 -2.07 -12.39 7.74
CA ALA A 95 -2.65 -11.27 8.48
C ALA A 95 -1.68 -10.09 8.62
N LYS A 96 -0.36 -10.32 8.73
CA LYS A 96 0.64 -9.24 8.75
C LYS A 96 0.74 -8.53 7.40
N VAL A 97 0.75 -9.28 6.31
CA VAL A 97 0.74 -8.71 4.95
C VAL A 97 -0.54 -7.89 4.74
N THR A 98 -1.68 -8.47 5.12
CA THR A 98 -2.99 -7.79 5.10
C THR A 98 -2.98 -6.49 5.92
N LYS A 99 -2.38 -6.48 7.12
CA LYS A 99 -2.25 -5.29 7.95
C LYS A 99 -1.42 -4.19 7.27
N THR A 100 -0.31 -4.55 6.63
CA THR A 100 0.50 -3.60 5.87
C THR A 100 -0.28 -3.00 4.72
N LEU A 101 -0.96 -3.84 3.94
CA LEU A 101 -1.76 -3.34 2.83
C LEU A 101 -2.92 -2.48 3.32
N ALA A 102 -3.61 -2.85 4.40
CA ALA A 102 -4.66 -2.03 5.02
C ALA A 102 -4.12 -0.66 5.47
N ALA A 103 -2.91 -0.59 6.03
CA ALA A 103 -2.28 0.68 6.39
C ALA A 103 -1.99 1.54 5.15
N VAL A 104 -1.52 0.95 4.05
CA VAL A 104 -1.31 1.65 2.77
C VAL A 104 -2.64 2.23 2.27
N MET A 105 -3.73 1.48 2.42
CA MET A 105 -5.05 1.92 2.01
C MET A 105 -5.58 3.10 2.82
N VAL A 106 -5.42 3.05 4.14
CA VAL A 106 -5.80 4.17 5.00
C VAL A 106 -4.97 5.40 4.65
N GLY A 107 -3.66 5.23 4.42
CA GLY A 107 -2.80 6.33 3.97
C GLY A 107 -3.27 6.94 2.65
N PHE A 108 -3.57 6.11 1.65
CA PHE A 108 -4.11 6.55 0.37
C PHE A 108 -5.45 7.29 0.55
N ALA A 109 -6.40 6.73 1.28
CA ALA A 109 -7.69 7.35 1.54
C ALA A 109 -7.55 8.70 2.28
N CYS A 110 -6.70 8.78 3.31
CA CYS A 110 -6.45 10.02 4.03
C CYS A 110 -5.82 11.12 3.16
N CYS A 111 -5.06 10.76 2.13
CA CYS A 111 -4.50 11.72 1.18
C CYS A 111 -5.52 12.16 0.13
N TRP A 112 -6.33 11.22 -0.38
CA TRP A 112 -7.25 11.49 -1.49
C TRP A 112 -8.61 12.05 -1.06
N LEU A 113 -9.10 11.74 0.14
CA LEU A 113 -10.39 12.28 0.63
C LEU A 113 -10.40 13.81 0.68
N PRO A 114 -9.39 14.51 1.23
CA PRO A 114 -9.38 15.97 1.24
C PRO A 114 -9.25 16.57 -0.16
N VAL A 115 -8.51 15.90 -1.05
CA VAL A 115 -8.37 16.28 -2.48
C VAL A 115 -9.75 16.25 -3.15
N CYS A 116 -10.47 15.13 -3.04
CA CYS A 116 -11.82 14.99 -3.59
C CYS A 116 -12.77 16.08 -3.04
N ILE A 117 -12.72 16.36 -1.74
CA ILE A 117 -13.59 17.39 -1.14
C ILE A 117 -13.34 18.77 -1.77
N ILE A 118 -12.06 19.12 -1.99
CA ILE A 118 -11.69 20.39 -2.63
C ILE A 118 -12.18 20.42 -4.08
N ASP A 119 -12.00 19.34 -4.83
CA ASP A 119 -12.46 19.26 -6.23
C ASP A 119 -13.99 19.34 -6.33
N TYR A 120 -14.74 18.70 -5.42
CA TYR A 120 -16.20 18.84 -5.35
C TYR A 120 -16.65 20.28 -5.02
N ILE A 121 -15.92 20.99 -4.15
CA ILE A 121 -16.24 22.39 -3.81
C ILE A 121 -15.97 23.30 -5.01
N ASP A 122 -14.81 23.16 -5.64
CA ASP A 122 -14.44 23.93 -6.83
C ASP A 122 -15.42 23.65 -7.98
N ALA A 123 -15.78 22.38 -8.18
CA ALA A 123 -16.77 21.95 -9.16
C ALA A 123 -18.14 22.57 -8.88
N ALA A 124 -18.67 22.45 -7.66
CA ALA A 124 -20.00 22.95 -7.30
C ALA A 124 -20.11 24.48 -7.39
N ARG A 125 -19.00 25.20 -7.19
CA ARG A 125 -18.95 26.67 -7.26
C ARG A 125 -18.57 27.17 -8.66
N GLY A 126 -18.01 26.32 -9.51
CA GLY A 126 -17.55 26.67 -10.85
C GLY A 126 -16.29 27.54 -10.87
N GLU A 127 -15.69 27.81 -9.71
CA GLU A 127 -14.48 28.63 -9.60
C GLU A 127 -13.67 28.26 -8.34
N PRO A 128 -12.33 28.47 -8.33
CA PRO A 128 -11.49 28.24 -7.15
C PRO A 128 -11.79 29.28 -6.06
N THR A 129 -12.54 28.91 -5.02
CA THR A 129 -13.00 29.83 -3.96
C THR A 129 -12.29 29.65 -2.61
N LEU A 130 -11.47 28.61 -2.47
CA LEU A 130 -10.85 28.28 -1.18
C LEU A 130 -9.61 29.13 -0.90
N ALA A 131 -9.26 29.24 0.39
CA ALA A 131 -8.05 29.93 0.80
C ALA A 131 -6.80 29.27 0.23
N ARG A 132 -5.74 30.06 -0.04
CA ARG A 132 -4.46 29.57 -0.58
C ARG A 132 -3.88 28.36 0.18
N GLN A 133 -4.06 28.31 1.50
CA GLN A 133 -3.60 27.20 2.33
C GLN A 133 -4.26 25.86 1.97
N ALA A 134 -5.54 25.87 1.57
CA ALA A 134 -6.25 24.68 1.13
C ALA A 134 -5.64 24.13 -0.16
N TYR A 135 -5.34 24.99 -1.14
CA TYR A 135 -4.72 24.56 -2.40
C TYR A 135 -3.25 24.12 -2.25
N LEU A 136 -2.50 24.69 -1.30
CA LEU A 136 -1.17 24.17 -0.95
C LEU A 136 -1.27 22.77 -0.32
N THR A 137 -2.26 22.58 0.57
CA THR A 137 -2.54 21.29 1.19
C THR A 137 -2.96 20.25 0.15
N TYR A 138 -3.79 20.65 -0.82
CA TYR A 138 -4.17 19.82 -1.96
C TYR A 138 -2.93 19.26 -2.67
N GLY A 139 -2.03 20.14 -3.13
CA GLY A 139 -0.85 19.71 -3.88
C GLY A 139 0.04 18.80 -3.04
N PHE A 140 0.24 19.17 -1.78
CA PHE A 140 1.01 18.36 -0.83
C PHE A 140 0.42 16.95 -0.66
N LEU A 141 -0.89 16.82 -0.48
CA LEU A 141 -1.55 15.51 -0.29
C LEU A 141 -1.49 14.63 -1.54
N VAL A 142 -1.61 15.22 -2.73
CA VAL A 142 -1.43 14.49 -4.00
C VAL A 142 -0.05 13.82 -4.05
N TYR A 143 1.02 14.56 -3.76
CA TYR A 143 2.38 13.99 -3.73
C TYR A 143 2.61 13.04 -2.55
N LEU A 144 2.00 13.32 -1.40
CA LEU A 144 2.11 12.49 -0.20
C LEU A 144 1.50 11.10 -0.42
N SER A 145 0.42 11.00 -1.20
CA SER A 145 -0.29 9.73 -1.48
C SER A 145 0.63 8.63 -2.03
N SER A 146 1.63 9.00 -2.83
CA SER A 146 2.63 8.09 -3.39
C SER A 146 3.83 7.92 -2.46
N SER A 147 4.25 9.02 -1.82
CA SER A 147 5.45 9.09 -0.98
C SER A 147 5.28 8.40 0.38
N ILE A 148 4.06 8.29 0.90
CA ILE A 148 3.80 7.67 2.21
C ILE A 148 3.97 6.14 2.18
N ASN A 149 3.86 5.52 1.00
CA ASN A 149 3.83 4.06 0.85
C ASN A 149 5.12 3.39 1.39
N PRO A 150 6.35 3.80 1.00
CA PRO A 150 7.59 3.26 1.58
C PRO A 150 7.65 3.38 3.11
N PHE A 151 7.19 4.49 3.70
CA PHE A 151 7.17 4.65 5.15
C PHE A 151 6.22 3.66 5.81
N ILE A 152 5.05 3.43 5.23
CA ILE A 152 4.08 2.45 5.71
C ILE A 152 4.67 1.03 5.61
N TYR A 153 5.29 0.66 4.49
CA TYR A 153 5.96 -0.63 4.33
C TYR A 153 7.08 -0.81 5.37
N GLY A 154 7.90 0.22 5.60
CA GLY A 154 8.97 0.20 6.60
C GLY A 154 8.49 0.12 8.05
N ALA A 155 7.34 0.73 8.37
CA ALA A 155 6.77 0.72 9.72
C ALA A 155 6.04 -0.59 10.04
N THR A 156 5.28 -1.12 9.07
CA THR A 156 4.35 -2.23 9.30
C THR A 156 4.89 -3.60 8.94
N ASN A 157 5.77 -3.70 7.93
CA ASN A 157 6.32 -4.97 7.47
C ASN A 157 7.74 -5.19 8.00
N LYS A 158 7.89 -6.19 8.89
CA LYS A 158 9.18 -6.52 9.53
C LYS A 158 10.25 -6.94 8.52
N TYR A 159 9.86 -7.53 7.39
CA TYR A 159 10.78 -7.94 6.32
C TYR A 159 11.33 -6.70 5.61
N PHE A 160 10.46 -5.82 5.11
CA PHE A 160 10.88 -4.56 4.48
C PHE A 160 11.71 -3.69 5.43
N ARG A 161 11.31 -3.58 6.69
CA ARG A 161 12.07 -2.83 7.70
C ARG A 161 13.51 -3.32 7.85
N ARG A 162 13.72 -4.64 7.79
CA ARG A 162 15.05 -5.24 7.92
C ARG A 162 15.91 -4.90 6.71
N GLU A 163 15.36 -5.03 5.51
CA GLU A 163 16.08 -4.70 4.28
C GLU A 163 16.35 -3.19 4.17
N TYR A 164 15.39 -2.33 4.55
CA TYR A 164 15.60 -0.88 4.61
C TYR A 164 16.69 -0.50 5.59
N LYS A 165 16.75 -1.14 6.76
CA LYS A 165 17.85 -0.96 7.71
C LYS A 165 19.18 -1.42 7.14
N ALA A 166 19.22 -2.55 6.43
CA ALA A 166 20.44 -3.05 5.80
C ALA A 166 20.97 -2.09 4.72
N ILE A 167 20.08 -1.55 3.88
CA ILE A 167 20.41 -0.54 2.87
C ILE A 167 20.89 0.76 3.54
N LEU A 168 20.18 1.24 4.56
CA LEU A 168 20.55 2.47 5.28
C LEU A 168 21.88 2.31 6.02
N SER A 169 22.12 1.16 6.67
CA SER A 169 23.43 0.85 7.27
C SER A 169 24.51 0.72 6.21
N GLY A 170 24.21 0.16 5.03
CA GLY A 170 25.14 0.11 3.91
C GLY A 170 25.53 1.51 3.43
N MET A 171 24.58 2.42 3.27
CA MET A 171 24.85 3.81 2.89
C MET A 171 25.64 4.58 3.95
N LEU A 172 25.36 4.34 5.24
CA LEU A 172 26.09 4.95 6.35
C LEU A 172 27.50 4.35 6.53
N CYS A 173 27.67 3.04 6.29
CA CYS A 173 28.96 2.35 6.34
C CYS A 173 29.83 2.59 5.11
N LEU A 174 29.24 2.95 3.95
CA LEU A 174 30.01 3.44 2.79
C LEU A 174 30.73 4.78 3.08
N ARG A 175 30.34 5.48 4.17
CA ARG A 175 31.04 6.68 4.66
C ARG A 175 32.11 6.40 5.72
N GLY A 176 32.32 5.13 6.09
CA GLY A 176 33.32 4.71 7.07
C GLY A 176 33.79 3.29 6.78
N SER A 177 34.85 3.17 6.01
CA SER A 177 35.53 1.95 5.58
C SER A 177 35.46 0.77 6.59
N ARG A 178 34.66 -0.25 6.26
CA ARG A 178 35.06 -1.68 6.25
C ARG A 178 33.86 -2.57 5.86
N CYS A 179 33.92 -3.11 4.65
CA CYS A 179 33.12 -4.24 4.22
C CYS A 179 33.43 -5.45 5.12
N THR A 180 32.48 -5.89 5.93
CA THR A 180 32.40 -7.29 6.38
C THR A 180 30.94 -7.68 6.55
N GLY A 181 30.55 -8.73 5.83
CA GLY A 181 29.41 -9.58 6.20
C GLY A 181 28.01 -9.06 5.86
N VAL A 182 27.45 -9.60 4.78
CA VAL A 182 26.02 -9.92 4.71
C VAL A 182 25.57 -10.50 6.06
N PRO A 183 24.45 -10.09 6.68
CA PRO A 183 24.03 -10.64 7.96
C PRO A 183 23.71 -12.14 7.81
N GLU A 184 24.63 -12.96 8.30
CA GLU A 184 24.59 -14.43 8.46
C GLU A 184 23.57 -14.88 9.52
N ALA A 185 22.45 -14.16 9.65
CA ALA A 185 21.41 -14.43 10.64
C ALA A 185 20.30 -15.36 10.11
N VAL A 186 20.20 -15.56 8.80
CA VAL A 186 19.18 -16.45 8.19
C VAL A 186 19.68 -17.89 8.13
N SER A 187 20.92 -18.11 7.69
CA SER A 187 21.55 -19.45 7.59
C SER A 187 21.68 -20.14 8.95
N SER A 188 22.03 -19.40 10.00
CA SER A 188 22.19 -19.94 11.36
C SER A 188 20.86 -20.38 12.00
N SER A 189 19.74 -19.76 11.62
CA SER A 189 18.40 -20.12 12.12
C SER A 189 17.83 -21.38 11.44
N GLU A 190 18.05 -21.55 10.13
CA GLU A 190 17.66 -22.75 9.39
C GLU A 190 18.54 -23.94 9.74
N SER A 191 19.86 -23.74 9.89
CA SER A 191 20.79 -24.79 10.29
C SER A 191 20.52 -25.31 11.72
N ARG A 192 20.19 -24.44 12.69
CA ARG A 192 19.74 -24.87 14.04
C ARG A 192 18.39 -25.58 14.01
N ARG A 193 17.47 -25.17 13.14
CA ARG A 193 16.16 -25.84 12.97
C ARG A 193 16.29 -27.22 12.34
N ASN A 194 17.18 -27.38 11.36
CA ASN A 194 17.49 -28.68 10.74
C ASN A 194 18.22 -29.60 11.72
N ARG A 195 19.18 -29.08 12.50
CA ARG A 195 19.91 -29.87 13.50
C ARG A 195 19.00 -30.38 14.62
N ARG A 196 17.98 -29.60 15.05
CA ARG A 196 16.96 -30.07 15.99
C ARG A 196 16.04 -31.13 15.39
N LYS A 197 15.63 -31.00 14.12
CA LYS A 197 14.79 -32.02 13.46
C LYS A 197 15.49 -33.37 13.37
N VAL A 198 16.78 -33.40 12.99
CA VAL A 198 17.56 -34.65 12.88
C VAL A 198 17.72 -35.32 14.24
N GLN A 199 17.93 -34.55 15.31
CA GLN A 199 18.12 -35.10 16.65
C GLN A 199 16.82 -35.68 17.26
N THR A 200 15.65 -35.09 16.95
CA THR A 200 14.36 -35.64 17.39
C THR A 200 13.99 -36.93 16.62
N THR A 201 14.38 -37.06 15.36
CA THR A 201 14.15 -38.31 14.58
C THR A 201 15.06 -39.45 15.06
N SER A 202 16.27 -39.17 15.53
CA SER A 202 17.17 -40.20 16.06
C SER A 202 16.76 -40.77 17.42
N LEU A 203 16.05 -39.99 18.26
CA LEU A 203 15.58 -40.43 19.58
C LEU A 203 14.30 -41.28 19.53
N ASN A 204 13.51 -41.16 18.46
CA ASN A 204 12.28 -41.94 18.27
C ASN A 204 12.49 -43.30 17.58
N ASN A 205 13.73 -43.64 17.22
CA ASN A 205 14.04 -44.87 16.46
C ASN A 205 14.89 -45.88 17.26
N GLN A 206 14.91 -45.77 18.60
CA GLN A 206 15.39 -46.85 19.47
C GLN A 206 14.27 -47.90 19.61
N PRO A 207 14.45 -49.14 19.11
CA PRO A 207 13.51 -50.21 19.38
C PRO A 207 13.51 -50.51 20.88
N GLY A 208 12.32 -50.52 21.47
CA GLY A 208 12.13 -51.07 22.81
C GLY A 208 12.30 -52.58 22.76
N ILE A 209 13.22 -53.06 23.61
CA ILE A 209 13.50 -54.46 23.99
C ILE A 209 14.33 -55.24 22.96
#